data_AF-A0A4S0N8C1-F1
#
_entry.id   AF-A0A4S0N8C1-F1
#
_cell.length_a   1.000
_cell.length_b   1.000
_cell.length_c   1.000
_cell.angle_alpha   90.00
_cell.angle_beta   90.00
_cell.angle_gamma   90.00
#
_symmetry.space_group_name_H-M   'P 1'
#
loop_
_entity.id
_entity.type
_entity.pdbx_description
1 polymer ?
#
loop_
_entity_poly.entity_id
_entity_poly.type
_entity_poly.pdbx_seq_one_letter_code
_entity_poly.pdbx_strand_id
1 'polypeptide(L)'
;MSRNKLLLVLLSSSLLAGCAADYLNNYDTMTLAAGDSQKANQLLQTVDPYNPASNNTKIEGDGARSVAVVQRYKVPPPPPPTTNMTVNVGPAGTSTQ
;
A
#
# COMPACT_ATOMS: atom_id res chain seq x y z
N MET A 1 -58.06 35.39 24.81
CA MET A 1 -57.48 35.84 23.53
C MET A 1 -58.38 35.35 22.39
N SER A 2 -58.71 36.17 21.38
CA SER A 2 -59.52 35.67 20.26
C SER A 2 -58.69 34.77 19.34
N ARG A 3 -59.34 33.82 18.66
CA ARG A 3 -58.69 32.87 17.73
C ARG A 3 -57.83 33.60 16.69
N ASN A 4 -58.27 34.76 16.21
CA ASN A 4 -57.53 35.55 15.23
C ASN A 4 -56.26 36.17 15.82
N LYS A 5 -56.28 36.60 17.08
CA LYS A 5 -55.07 37.08 17.77
C LYS A 5 -54.06 35.96 17.99
N LEU A 6 -54.53 34.76 18.32
CA LEU A 6 -53.67 33.58 18.42
C LEU A 6 -53.01 33.23 17.08
N LEU A 7 -53.77 33.25 15.98
CA LEU A 7 -53.24 32.99 14.64
C LEU A 7 -52.18 34.01 14.22
N LEU A 8 -52.39 35.30 14.53
CA LEU A 8 -51.40 36.35 14.25
C LEU A 8 -50.12 36.17 15.08
N VAL A 9 -50.24 35.78 16.34
CA VAL A 9 -49.07 35.50 17.21
C VAL A 9 -48.30 34.29 16.68
N LEU A 10 -48.97 33.21 16.32
CA LEU A 10 -48.31 32.02 15.76
C LEU A 10 -47.61 32.31 14.44
N LEU A 11 -48.26 33.07 13.54
CA LEU A 11 -47.70 33.44 12.25
C LEU A 11 -46.49 34.37 12.38
N SER A 12 -46.54 35.34 13.29
CA SER A 12 -45.39 36.25 13.53
C SER A 12 -44.22 35.53 14.17
N SER A 13 -44.48 34.60 15.09
CA SER A 13 -43.45 33.80 15.76
C SER A 13 -42.73 32.86 14.79
N SER A 14 -43.46 32.20 13.89
CA SER A 14 -42.87 31.27 12.91
C SER A 14 -42.03 32.00 11.86
N LEU A 15 -42.47 33.18 11.40
CA LEU A 15 -41.69 34.02 10.49
C LEU A 15 -40.38 34.50 11.11
N LEU A 16 -40.41 34.95 12.37
CA LEU A 16 -39.19 35.34 13.08
C LEU A 16 -38.24 34.16 13.31
N ALA A 17 -38.76 32.99 13.69
CA ALA A 17 -37.96 31.79 13.87
C ALA A 17 -37.31 31.30 12.57
N GLY A 18 -38.00 31.41 11.44
CA GLY A 18 -37.45 31.05 10.12
C GLY A 18 -36.31 31.98 9.67
N CYS A 19 -36.37 33.26 10.02
CA CYS A 19 -35.29 34.22 9.71
C CYS A 19 -34.01 33.94 10.52
N ALA A 20 -34.12 33.30 11.68
CA ALA A 20 -32.99 32.87 12.50
C ALA A 20 -32.52 31.43 12.18
N ALA A 21 -33.07 30.78 11.15
CA ALA A 21 -32.72 29.40 10.82
C ALA A 21 -31.24 29.21 10.43
N ASP A 22 -30.63 30.24 9.83
CA ASP A 22 -29.20 30.24 9.51
C ASP A 22 -28.33 30.24 10.79
N TYR A 23 -28.77 30.98 11.82
CA TYR A 23 -28.12 30.99 13.13
C TYR A 23 -28.34 29.70 13.93
N LEU A 24 -29.53 29.11 13.84
CA LEU A 24 -29.89 27.91 14.61
C LEU A 24 -29.01 26.71 14.22
N ASN A 25 -28.57 26.65 12.97
CA ASN A 25 -27.71 25.59 12.47
C ASN A 25 -26.21 25.95 12.49
N ASN A 26 -25.87 27.20 12.82
CA ASN A 26 -24.49 27.70 12.98
C ASN A 26 -23.56 27.32 11.79
N TYR A 27 -24.10 27.27 10.58
CA TYR A 27 -23.37 26.81 9.39
C TYR A 27 -22.18 27.72 9.02
N ASP A 28 -22.22 28.99 9.44
CA ASP A 28 -21.14 29.95 9.18
C ASP A 28 -19.87 29.66 9.99
N THR A 29 -19.99 29.02 11.17
CA THR A 29 -18.82 28.72 12.01
C THR A 29 -18.51 27.23 12.13
N MET A 30 -19.49 26.36 11.88
CA MET A 30 -19.32 24.92 11.96
C MET A 30 -19.19 24.32 10.57
N THR A 31 -18.00 23.79 10.29
CA THR A 31 -17.74 23.05 9.05
C THR A 31 -18.41 21.67 9.11
N LEU A 32 -18.85 21.15 7.97
CA LEU A 32 -19.47 19.82 7.89
C LEU A 32 -18.56 18.69 8.42
N ALA A 33 -17.23 18.90 8.40
CA ALA A 33 -16.23 17.95 8.89
C ALA A 33 -15.96 18.07 10.41
N ALA A 34 -16.56 19.02 11.13
CA ALA A 34 -16.32 19.22 12.56
C ALA A 34 -16.69 18.00 13.42
N GLY A 35 -17.67 17.21 12.97
CA GLY A 35 -18.07 15.95 13.61
C GLY A 35 -16.98 14.86 13.60
N ASP A 36 -16.00 14.94 12.69
CA ASP A 36 -14.93 13.95 12.54
C ASP A 36 -13.66 14.31 13.35
N SER A 37 -13.70 15.39 14.13
CA SER A 37 -12.58 15.89 14.95
C SER A 37 -11.99 14.84 15.89
N GLN A 38 -12.83 14.00 16.49
CA GLN A 38 -12.38 12.92 17.38
C GLN A 38 -11.58 11.86 16.62
N LYS A 39 -12.01 11.49 15.41
CA LYS A 39 -11.30 10.52 14.58
C LYS A 39 -9.99 11.09 14.04
N ALA A 40 -9.99 12.36 13.65
CA ALA A 40 -8.79 13.08 13.26
C ALA A 40 -7.77 13.14 14.41
N ASN A 41 -8.23 13.40 15.64
CA ASN A 41 -7.36 13.40 16.83
C ASN A 41 -6.78 12.02 17.12
N GLN A 42 -7.55 10.95 16.96
CA GLN A 42 -7.04 9.58 17.08
C GLN A 42 -5.92 9.31 16.08
N LEU A 43 -6.09 9.73 14.82
CA LEU A 43 -5.05 9.56 13.80
C LEU A 43 -3.78 10.36 14.13
N LEU A 44 -3.93 11.63 14.51
CA LEU A 44 -2.81 12.52 14.85
C LEU A 44 -1.99 12.04 16.06
N GLN A 45 -2.65 11.40 17.02
CA GLN A 45 -2.00 10.89 18.24
C GLN A 45 -1.60 9.42 18.14
N THR A 46 -1.80 8.77 16.99
CA THR A 46 -1.36 7.40 16.78
C THR A 46 0.15 7.37 16.67
N VAL A 47 0.80 6.62 17.56
CA VAL A 47 2.23 6.32 17.45
C VAL A 47 2.42 5.30 16.33
N ASP A 48 3.36 5.57 15.41
CA ASP A 48 3.68 4.73 14.25
C ASP A 48 2.46 4.33 13.39
N PRO A 49 1.77 5.29 12.75
CA PRO A 49 0.55 5.03 11.98
C PRO A 49 0.80 4.25 10.68
N TYR A 50 2.07 4.01 10.33
CA TYR A 50 2.45 3.37 9.08
C TYR A 50 2.59 1.85 9.24
N ASN A 51 2.44 1.14 8.13
CA ASN A 51 2.76 -0.29 8.07
C ASN A 51 4.20 -0.52 8.58
N PRO A 52 4.45 -1.41 9.55
CA PRO A 52 5.78 -1.68 10.10
C PRO A 52 6.84 -2.03 9.03
N ALA A 53 6.42 -2.67 7.93
CA ALA A 53 7.32 -2.97 6.82
C ALA A 53 7.83 -1.71 6.09
N SER A 54 7.19 -0.55 6.27
CA SER A 54 7.63 0.73 5.67
C SER A 54 8.95 1.22 6.27
N ASN A 55 9.29 0.80 7.49
CA ASN A 55 10.57 1.08 8.12
C ASN A 55 11.69 0.14 7.64
N ASN A 56 11.38 -0.83 6.76
CA ASN A 56 12.36 -1.75 6.25
C ASN A 56 13.18 -1.11 5.13
N THR A 57 14.37 -0.62 5.46
CA THR A 57 15.35 -0.11 4.49
C THR A 57 16.27 -1.22 3.94
N LYS A 58 16.01 -2.49 4.27
CA LYS A 58 16.82 -3.62 3.82
C LYS A 58 16.48 -3.96 2.37
N ILE A 59 17.48 -3.85 1.50
CA ILE A 59 17.40 -4.39 0.15
C ILE A 59 17.84 -5.86 0.24
N GLU A 60 16.90 -6.78 0.09
CA GLU A 60 17.13 -8.24 0.15
C GLU A 60 17.99 -8.77 -1.00
N GLY A 61 18.04 -8.03 -2.11
CA GLY A 61 18.78 -8.41 -3.31
C GLY A 61 20.25 -8.03 -3.25
N ASP A 62 21.13 -9.02 -3.47
CA ASP A 62 22.53 -8.77 -3.78
C ASP A 62 22.69 -8.45 -5.27
N GLY A 63 22.89 -7.15 -5.56
CA GLY A 63 23.11 -6.65 -6.91
C GLY A 63 24.37 -7.22 -7.55
N ALA A 64 25.45 -7.42 -6.79
CA ALA A 64 26.70 -7.99 -7.30
C ALA A 64 26.50 -9.45 -7.71
N ARG A 65 25.79 -10.23 -6.89
CA ARG A 65 25.41 -11.62 -7.23
C ARG A 65 24.51 -11.68 -8.47
N SER A 66 23.56 -10.77 -8.59
CA SER A 66 22.66 -10.71 -9.76
C SER A 66 23.43 -10.39 -11.04
N VAL A 67 24.35 -9.42 -10.99
CA VAL A 67 25.24 -9.08 -12.12
C VAL A 67 26.15 -10.26 -12.49
N ALA A 68 26.71 -10.97 -11.51
CA ALA A 68 27.56 -12.12 -11.75
C ALA A 68 26.83 -13.27 -12.49
N VAL A 69 25.56 -13.53 -12.14
CA VAL A 69 24.74 -14.53 -12.85
C VAL A 69 24.49 -14.08 -14.30
N VAL A 70 24.14 -12.82 -14.52
CA VAL A 70 23.93 -12.28 -15.88
C VAL A 70 25.21 -12.41 -16.72
N GLN A 71 26.38 -12.15 -16.16
CA GLN A 71 27.66 -12.29 -16.86
C GLN A 71 27.94 -13.76 -17.25
N ARG A 72 27.62 -14.73 -16.37
CA ARG A 72 27.77 -16.17 -16.67
C ARG A 72 26.87 -16.64 -17.82
N TYR A 73 25.71 -16.03 -18.02
CA TYR A 73 24.86 -16.33 -19.18
C TYR A 73 25.31 -15.63 -20.47
N LYS A 74 25.98 -14.47 -20.37
CA LYS A 74 26.49 -13.74 -21.54
C LYS A 74 27.74 -14.36 -22.15
N VAL A 75 28.62 -14.94 -21.32
CA VAL A 75 29.85 -15.57 -21.77
C VAL A 75 29.68 -17.08 -21.69
N PRO A 76 29.60 -17.81 -22.82
CA PRO A 76 29.51 -19.26 -22.78
C PRO A 76 30.71 -19.83 -22.01
N PRO A 77 30.49 -20.84 -21.14
CA PRO A 77 31.59 -21.45 -20.39
C PRO A 77 32.66 -21.98 -21.35
N PRO A 78 33.95 -21.89 -20.99
CA PRO A 78 35.01 -22.45 -21.81
C PRO A 78 34.76 -23.95 -22.05
N PRO A 79 35.09 -24.46 -23.25
CA PRO A 79 34.89 -25.86 -23.57
C PRO A 79 35.59 -26.76 -22.53
N PRO A 80 34.97 -27.89 -22.14
CA PRO A 80 35.57 -28.79 -21.17
C PRO A 80 36.95 -29.25 -21.64
N PRO A 81 37.91 -29.49 -20.71
CA PRO A 81 39.24 -29.98 -21.07
C PRO A 81 39.10 -31.28 -21.87
N THR A 82 39.78 -31.37 -23.01
CA THR A 82 39.85 -32.62 -23.77
C THR A 82 40.67 -33.63 -22.97
N THR A 83 40.02 -34.59 -22.32
CA THR A 83 40.70 -35.77 -21.80
C THR A 83 41.14 -36.63 -22.98
N ASN A 84 42.45 -36.66 -23.24
CA ASN A 84 43.05 -37.60 -24.18
C ASN A 84 42.92 -39.02 -23.61
N MET A 85 41.81 -39.70 -23.91
CA MET A 85 41.62 -41.10 -23.53
C MET A 85 42.28 -42.01 -24.57
N THR A 86 43.38 -42.66 -24.20
CA THR A 86 43.96 -43.76 -24.99
C THR A 86 43.26 -45.06 -24.58
N VAL A 87 42.41 -45.60 -25.45
CA VAL A 87 41.78 -46.92 -25.24
C VAL A 87 42.74 -48.01 -25.71
N ASN A 88 43.33 -48.73 -24.76
CA ASN A 88 44.14 -49.90 -25.07
C ASN A 88 43.24 -51.12 -25.31
N VAL A 89 42.97 -51.46 -26.57
CA VAL A 89 42.28 -52.72 -26.91
C VAL A 89 43.36 -53.81 -26.97
N GLY A 90 43.40 -54.69 -25.97
CA GLY A 90 44.27 -55.86 -25.97
C GLY A 90 43.91 -56.85 -27.08
N PRO A 91 44.84 -57.72 -27.52
CA PRO A 91 44.57 -58.63 -28.63
C PRO A 91 43.41 -59.57 -28.30
N ALA A 92 42.42 -59.64 -29.20
CA ALA A 92 41.34 -60.61 -29.15
C ALA A 92 41.94 -62.01 -29.25
N GLY A 93 42.07 -62.70 -28.12
CA GLY A 93 42.50 -64.09 -28.08
C GLY A 93 41.53 -64.95 -28.86
N THR A 94 42.01 -65.56 -29.94
CA THR A 94 41.34 -66.66 -30.63
C THR A 94 41.31 -67.87 -29.70
N SER A 95 40.16 -68.16 -29.11
CA SER A 95 39.88 -69.41 -28.41
C SER A 95 39.82 -70.54 -29.44
N THR A 96 40.95 -71.21 -29.68
CA THR A 96 40.97 -72.50 -30.39
C THR A 96 40.43 -73.57 -29.46
N GLN A 97 39.30 -74.17 -29.86
CA GLN A 97 38.78 -75.43 -29.34
C GLN A 97 39.47 -76.60 -30.06
#